data_AF-A0A0F9LG08-F1
#
_entry.id   AF-A0A0F9LG08-F1
#
_cell.length_a   1.000
_cell.length_b   1.000
_cell.length_c   1.000
_cell.angle_alpha   90.00
_cell.angle_beta   90.00
_cell.angle_gamma   90.00
#
_symmetry.space_group_name_H-M   'P 1'
#
loop_
_entity.id
_entity.type
_entity.pdbx_description
1 polymer ?
#
loop_
_entity_poly.entity_id
_entity_poly.type
_entity_poly.pdbx_seq_one_letter_code
_entity_poly.pdbx_strand_id
1 'polypeptide(L)'
;MTFTIVTVAEMQFMAGENVDATGDVTANHQFLHDYAAGYLSSLVKFDLIGGWSGLTANIKFLFTEWAARFCGMQLIAYNMAGYTSRVEAEDMINIHVFRMQLIEKILNDSSIQDFQGV
;
A
#
# COMPACT_ATOMS: atom_id res chain seq x y z
N MET A 1 -4.98 3.16 20.32
CA MET A 1 -4.76 2.04 19.37
C MET A 1 -3.49 2.33 18.61
N THR A 2 -2.67 1.32 18.35
CA THR A 2 -1.53 1.42 17.43
C THR A 2 -2.07 1.71 16.03
N PHE A 3 -1.49 2.68 15.33
CA PHE A 3 -1.85 3.00 13.95
C PHE A 3 -1.56 1.79 13.05
N THR A 4 -2.50 1.46 12.17
CA THR A 4 -2.34 0.37 11.20
C THR A 4 -3.03 0.78 9.90
N ILE A 5 -2.26 1.15 8.88
CA ILE A 5 -2.77 1.49 7.54
C ILE A 5 -2.98 0.24 6.68
N VAL A 6 -2.27 -0.84 7.00
CA VAL A 6 -2.34 -2.12 6.29
C VAL A 6 -1.88 -3.24 7.23
N THR A 7 -2.53 -4.39 7.13
CA THR A 7 -2.19 -5.61 7.87
C THR A 7 -1.31 -6.53 7.04
N VAL A 8 -0.54 -7.41 7.71
CA VAL A 8 0.29 -8.42 7.02
C VAL A 8 -0.54 -9.26 6.06
N ALA A 9 -1.75 -9.67 6.47
CA ALA A 9 -2.64 -10.47 5.63
C ALA A 9 -3.05 -9.74 4.35
N GLU A 10 -3.29 -8.42 4.41
CA GLU A 10 -3.61 -7.62 3.21
C GLU A 10 -2.40 -7.45 2.29
N MET A 11 -1.18 -7.31 2.85
CA MET A 11 0.05 -7.27 2.05
C MET A 11 0.26 -8.58 1.29
N GLN A 12 0.14 -9.71 1.98
CA GLN A 12 0.30 -11.04 1.42
C GLN A 12 -0.78 -11.36 0.38
N PHE A 13 -2.02 -10.96 0.65
CA PHE A 13 -3.12 -11.09 -0.31
C PHE A 13 -2.83 -10.36 -1.62
N MET A 14 -2.21 -9.17 -1.54
CA MET A 14 -1.81 -8.42 -2.74
C MET A 14 -0.57 -9.00 -3.41
N ALA A 15 0.41 -9.52 -2.66
CA ALA A 15 1.61 -10.13 -3.22
C ALA A 15 1.31 -11.42 -4.00
N GLY A 16 0.31 -12.19 -3.55
CA GLY A 16 -0.08 -13.46 -4.16
C GLY A 16 0.77 -14.64 -3.70
N GLU A 17 0.45 -15.82 -4.22
CA GLU A 17 0.96 -17.11 -3.72
C GLU A 17 2.44 -17.38 -4.04
N ASN A 18 3.00 -16.68 -5.03
CA ASN A 18 4.36 -16.88 -5.53
C ASN A 18 5.40 -15.97 -4.85
N VAL A 19 5.00 -15.22 -3.83
CA VAL A 19 5.92 -14.38 -3.08
C VAL A 19 6.93 -15.23 -2.30
N ASP A 20 8.20 -14.85 -2.35
CA ASP A 20 9.26 -15.60 -1.69
C ASP A 20 9.28 -15.33 -0.17
N ALA A 21 9.33 -16.41 0.62
CA ALA A 21 9.32 -16.36 2.08
C ALA A 21 10.52 -15.61 2.69
N THR A 22 11.62 -15.44 1.94
CA THR A 22 12.78 -14.65 2.41
C THR A 22 12.44 -13.16 2.51
N GLY A 23 11.58 -12.66 1.62
CA GLY A 23 11.08 -11.28 1.64
C GLY A 23 9.86 -11.09 2.54
N ASP A 24 9.02 -12.12 2.67
CA ASP A 24 7.77 -12.16 3.45
C ASP A 24 8.05 -12.40 4.96
N VAL A 25 8.73 -11.45 5.59
CA VAL A 25 9.11 -11.50 7.01
C VAL A 25 8.58 -10.30 7.78
N THR A 26 8.30 -10.50 9.08
CA THR A 26 7.70 -9.47 9.96
C THR A 26 8.45 -8.13 9.94
N ALA A 27 9.78 -8.15 9.90
CA ALA A 27 10.58 -6.93 9.84
C ALA A 27 10.32 -6.12 8.56
N ASN A 28 10.22 -6.80 7.42
CA ASN A 28 9.91 -6.16 6.14
C ASN A 28 8.48 -5.63 6.12
N HIS A 29 7.51 -6.37 6.67
CA HIS A 29 6.13 -5.90 6.77
C HIS A 29 6.00 -4.61 7.55
N GLN A 30 6.64 -4.52 8.72
CA GLN A 30 6.61 -3.31 9.53
C GLN A 30 7.26 -2.13 8.79
N PHE A 31 8.42 -2.36 8.16
CA PHE A 31 9.09 -1.33 7.37
C PHE A 31 8.22 -0.82 6.20
N LEU A 32 7.61 -1.73 5.44
CA LEU A 32 6.77 -1.39 4.29
C LEU A 32 5.48 -0.68 4.72
N HIS A 33 4.87 -1.10 5.82
CA HIS A 33 3.74 -0.42 6.45
C HIS A 33 4.06 1.05 6.76
N ASP A 34 5.18 1.30 7.45
CA ASP A 34 5.57 2.64 7.88
C ASP A 34 5.95 3.50 6.67
N TYR A 35 6.59 2.89 5.67
CA TYR A 35 6.96 3.59 4.44
C TYR A 35 5.74 3.99 3.60
N ALA A 36 4.75 3.10 3.48
CA ALA A 36 3.49 3.40 2.81
C ALA A 36 2.74 4.56 3.49
N ALA A 37 2.68 4.54 4.83
CA ALA A 37 2.05 5.60 5.60
C ALA A 37 2.75 6.95 5.43
N GLY A 38 4.09 6.97 5.44
CA GLY A 38 4.87 8.19 5.23
C GLY A 38 4.69 8.78 3.82
N TYR A 39 4.67 7.92 2.80
CA TYR A 39 4.42 8.33 1.42
C TYR A 39 3.03 8.95 1.27
N LEU A 40 1.98 8.23 1.70
CA LEU A 40 0.61 8.70 1.58
C LEU A 40 0.36 9.97 2.40
N SER A 41 0.96 10.09 3.59
CA SER A 41 0.86 11.31 4.40
C SER A 41 1.41 12.53 3.66
N SER A 42 2.50 12.33 2.91
CA SER A 42 3.10 13.37 2.07
C SER A 42 2.22 13.68 0.85
N LEU A 43 1.65 12.65 0.21
CA LEU A 43 0.77 12.78 -0.95
C LEU A 43 -0.46 13.63 -0.62
N VAL A 44 -1.15 13.31 0.48
CA VAL A 44 -2.37 14.00 0.88
C VAL A 44 -2.14 15.16 1.84
N LYS A 45 -0.88 15.53 2.11
CA LYS A 45 -0.48 16.64 3.00
C LYS A 45 -1.16 16.59 4.37
N PHE A 46 -1.34 15.38 4.90
CA PHE A 46 -2.01 15.12 6.16
C PHE A 46 -1.26 14.04 6.92
N ASP A 47 -1.04 14.22 8.22
CA ASP A 47 -0.44 13.19 9.07
C ASP A 47 -1.44 12.04 9.25
N LEU A 48 -1.33 11.02 8.42
CA LEU A 48 -2.18 9.83 8.52
C LEU A 48 -1.92 9.06 9.80
N ILE A 49 -0.70 9.10 10.34
CA ILE A 49 -0.32 8.33 11.52
C ILE A 49 -1.04 8.90 12.75
N GLY A 50 -0.97 10.21 12.95
CA GLY A 50 -1.67 10.90 14.04
C GLY A 50 -3.18 11.04 13.79
N GLY A 51 -3.59 11.24 12.53
CA GLY A 51 -4.95 11.60 12.16
C GLY A 51 -5.87 10.46 11.75
N TRP A 52 -5.37 9.21 11.67
CA TRP A 52 -6.13 8.06 11.15
C TRP A 52 -7.51 7.89 11.78
N SER A 53 -7.61 8.06 13.10
CA SER A 53 -8.85 7.82 13.85
C SER A 53 -10.01 8.70 13.35
N GLY A 54 -9.73 9.93 12.92
CA GLY A 54 -10.72 10.89 12.43
C GLY A 54 -11.22 10.63 11.01
N LEU A 55 -10.57 9.75 10.24
CA LEU A 55 -10.97 9.45 8.87
C LEU A 55 -12.19 8.51 8.82
N THR A 56 -13.06 8.73 7.85
CA THR A 56 -14.20 7.86 7.56
C THR A 56 -13.73 6.51 7.00
N ALA A 57 -14.57 5.47 7.15
CA ALA A 57 -14.23 4.12 6.68
C ALA A 57 -13.92 4.07 5.17
N ASN A 58 -14.68 4.80 4.35
CA ASN A 58 -14.50 4.83 2.90
C ASN A 58 -13.13 5.38 2.50
N ILE A 59 -12.69 6.45 3.16
CA ILE A 59 -11.37 7.04 2.91
C ILE A 59 -10.25 6.11 3.42
N LYS A 60 -10.44 5.47 4.58
CA LYS A 60 -9.50 4.47 5.09
C LYS A 60 -9.33 3.30 4.12
N PHE A 61 -10.40 2.82 3.50
CA PHE A 61 -10.31 1.74 2.50
C PHE A 61 -9.46 2.12 1.30
N LEU A 62 -9.54 3.37 0.83
CA LEU A 62 -8.74 3.84 -0.30
C LEU A 62 -7.25 3.89 0.04
N PHE A 63 -6.90 4.40 1.23
CA PHE A 63 -5.52 4.40 1.72
C PHE A 63 -4.99 2.98 1.95
N THR A 64 -5.82 2.11 2.54
CA THR A 64 -5.48 0.71 2.81
C THR A 64 -5.26 -0.06 1.51
N GLU A 65 -6.09 0.15 0.48
CA GLU A 65 -5.91 -0.49 -0.83
C GLU A 65 -4.57 -0.08 -1.46
N TRP A 66 -4.24 1.21 -1.46
CA TRP A 66 -2.96 1.68 -1.99
C TRP A 66 -1.79 1.09 -1.20
N ALA A 67 -1.85 1.13 0.14
CA ALA A 67 -0.79 0.62 1.01
C ALA A 67 -0.58 -0.89 0.85
N ALA A 68 -1.66 -1.67 0.77
CA ALA A 68 -1.60 -3.11 0.53
C ALA A 68 -0.96 -3.43 -0.82
N ARG A 69 -1.32 -2.71 -1.88
CA ARG A 69 -0.72 -2.89 -3.20
C ARG A 69 0.74 -2.49 -3.24
N PHE A 70 1.11 -1.40 -2.58
CA PHE A 70 2.50 -0.98 -2.45
C PHE A 70 3.33 -2.04 -1.73
N CYS A 71 2.87 -2.50 -0.56
CA CYS A 71 3.58 -3.51 0.22
C CYS A 71 3.68 -4.83 -0.55
N GLY A 72 2.59 -5.29 -1.17
CA GLY A 72 2.59 -6.51 -1.98
C GLY A 72 3.57 -6.41 -3.15
N MET A 73 3.54 -5.31 -3.90
CA MET A 73 4.49 -5.04 -4.98
C MET A 73 5.95 -5.09 -4.51
N GLN A 74 6.26 -4.53 -3.34
CA GLN A 74 7.61 -4.54 -2.79
C GLN A 74 8.06 -5.93 -2.35
N LEU A 75 7.15 -6.76 -1.82
CA LEU A 75 7.45 -8.15 -1.50
C LEU A 75 7.77 -8.96 -2.76
N ILE A 76 7.02 -8.76 -3.86
CA ILE A 76 7.31 -9.36 -5.18
C ILE A 76 8.68 -8.90 -5.69
N ALA A 77 8.95 -7.59 -5.61
CA ALA A 77 10.19 -7.00 -6.12
C ALA A 77 11.44 -7.38 -5.29
N TYR A 78 11.27 -7.73 -4.01
CA TYR A 78 12.37 -8.14 -3.13
C TYR A 78 13.09 -9.39 -3.66
N ASN A 79 12.32 -10.43 -4.00
CA ASN A 79 12.87 -11.66 -4.56
C ASN A 79 11.84 -12.34 -5.47
N MET A 80 12.10 -12.31 -6.79
CA MET A 80 11.24 -12.92 -7.81
C MET A 80 11.48 -14.43 -8.00
N ALA A 81 12.24 -15.09 -7.12
CA ALA A 81 12.57 -16.50 -7.24
C ALA A 81 11.34 -17.44 -7.16
N GLY A 82 10.24 -16.99 -6.54
CA GLY A 82 9.00 -17.76 -6.46
C GLY A 82 8.15 -17.73 -7.75
N TYR A 83 8.51 -16.91 -8.75
CA TYR A 83 7.82 -16.84 -10.03
C TYR A 83 8.47 -17.74 -11.09
N THR A 84 7.67 -18.20 -12.06
CA THR A 84 8.16 -19.05 -13.16
C THR A 84 9.11 -18.28 -14.08
N SER A 85 8.88 -16.97 -14.21
CA SER A 85 9.74 -16.07 -14.97
C SER A 85 9.74 -14.67 -14.36
N ARG A 86 10.79 -13.90 -14.67
CA ARG A 86 10.83 -12.47 -14.30
C ARG A 86 9.75 -11.66 -14.99
N VAL A 87 9.37 -12.04 -16.21
CA VAL A 87 8.30 -11.37 -16.96
C VAL A 87 6.97 -11.48 -16.22
N GLU A 88 6.65 -12.67 -15.68
CA GLU A 88 5.44 -12.88 -14.87
C GLU A 88 5.43 -11.97 -13.62
N ALA A 89 6.56 -11.87 -12.92
CA ALA A 89 6.68 -11.00 -11.74
C ALA A 89 6.53 -9.51 -12.12
N GLU A 90 7.12 -9.07 -13.24
CA GLU A 90 6.99 -7.71 -13.76
C GLU A 90 5.55 -7.39 -14.15
N ASP A 91 4.83 -8.32 -14.78
CA ASP A 91 3.42 -8.16 -15.13
C ASP A 91 2.54 -7.98 -13.88
N MET A 92 2.80 -8.74 -12.81
CA MET A 92 2.11 -8.57 -11.53
C MET A 92 2.37 -7.18 -10.92
N ILE A 93 3.63 -6.73 -10.92
CA ILE A 93 4.01 -5.38 -10.46
C ILE A 93 3.26 -4.30 -11.27
N ASN A 94 3.16 -4.45 -12.59
CA ASN A 94 2.49 -3.49 -13.45
C ASN A 94 1.00 -3.32 -13.11
N ILE A 95 0.31 -4.41 -12.72
CA ILE A 95 -1.09 -4.35 -12.26
C ILE A 95 -1.21 -3.48 -10.99
N HIS A 96 -0.29 -3.64 -10.04
CA HIS A 96 -0.27 -2.82 -8.82
C HIS A 96 0.00 -1.36 -9.15
N VAL A 97 1.03 -1.08 -9.95
CA VAL A 97 1.40 0.29 -10.36
C VAL A 97 0.22 1.00 -11.02
N PHE A 98 -0.44 0.35 -11.99
CA PHE A 98 -1.60 0.93 -12.67
C PHE A 98 -2.70 1.32 -11.70
N ARG A 99 -3.08 0.42 -10.78
CA ARG A 99 -4.16 0.69 -9.81
C ARG A 99 -3.76 1.74 -8.77
N MET A 100 -2.52 1.73 -8.29
CA MET A 100 -2.00 2.73 -7.36
C MET A 100 -2.06 4.14 -7.97
N GLN A 101 -1.65 4.31 -9.23
CA GLN A 101 -1.74 5.58 -9.94
C GLN A 101 -3.18 6.11 -10.06
N LEU A 102 -4.17 5.22 -10.20
CA LEU A 102 -5.58 5.62 -10.20
C LEU A 102 -6.03 6.10 -8.82
N ILE A 103 -5.61 5.42 -7.75
CA ILE A 103 -5.91 5.82 -6.38
C ILE A 103 -5.26 7.17 -6.06
N GLU A 104 -4.01 7.37 -6.44
CA GLU A 104 -3.31 8.66 -6.26
C GLU A 104 -4.02 9.81 -6.96
N LYS A 105 -4.58 9.58 -8.16
CA LYS A 105 -5.40 10.58 -8.86
C LYS A 105 -6.64 10.95 -8.05
N ILE A 106 -7.33 9.96 -7.49
CA ILE A 106 -8.52 10.18 -6.66
C ILE A 106 -8.15 10.96 -5.38
N LEU A 107 -7.06 10.59 -4.72
CA LEU A 107 -6.59 11.25 -3.49
C LEU A 107 -6.12 12.69 -3.71
N ASN A 108 -5.61 12.99 -4.90
CA ASN A 108 -5.21 14.34 -5.30
C ASN A 108 -6.35 15.17 -5.90
N ASP A 109 -7.52 14.58 -6.15
CA ASP A 109 -8.67 15.30 -6.69
C ASP A 109 -9.25 16.23 -5.62
N SER A 110 -9.17 17.53 -5.87
CA SER A 110 -9.64 18.57 -4.95
C SER A 110 -11.14 18.55 -4.72
N SER A 111 -11.93 17.89 -5.59
CA SER A 111 -13.37 17.70 -5.39
C SER A 111 -13.70 16.61 -4.36
N ILE A 112 -12.72 15.78 -3.99
CA ILE A 112 -12.85 14.68 -3.01
C ILE A 112 -12.08 15.02 -1.71
N GLN A 113 -11.25 16.07 -1.71
CA GLN A 113 -10.44 16.53 -0.59
C GLN A 113 -11.21 17.20 0.57
N ASP A 114 -12.50 16.89 0.76
CA ASP A 114 -13.30 17.35 1.92
C ASP A 114 -12.82 16.75 3.27
N PHE A 115 -11.77 15.93 3.28
CA PHE A 115 -11.10 15.46 4.50
C PHE A 115 -10.08 16.45 5.07
N GLN A 116 -9.70 17.49 4.32
CA GLN A 116 -8.88 18.60 4.80
C GLN A 116 -9.81 19.72 5.26
N GLY A 117 -10.29 19.64 6.50
CA GLY A 117 -11.16 20.66 7.08
C GLY A 117 -10.50 22.04 7.16
N VAL A 118 -10.63 22.83 6.09
CA VAL A 118 -10.44 24.28 6.04
C VAL A 118 -11.73 24.92 5.56
#